data_AF-A0A6S6T6L5-F1
#
_entry.id   AF-A0A6S6T6L5-F1
#
_cell.length_a   1.000
_cell.length_b   1.000
_cell.length_c   1.000
_cell.angle_alpha   90.00
_cell.angle_beta   90.00
_cell.angle_gamma   90.00
#
_symmetry.space_group_name_H-M   'P 1'
#
loop_
_entity.id
_entity.type
_entity.pdbx_description
1 polymer ?
#
loop_
_entity_poly.entity_id
_entity_poly.type
_entity_poly.pdbx_seq_one_letter_code
_entity_poly.pdbx_strand_id
1 'polypeptide(L)'
;MVILKFDEKTGKTARIILFSTDLELDAENLVKYYRLRFQIEFNFRAAKQHWGLEDFMVTQQQAVSNAANLSLFMVNLSQTLMMQTGETSVLDLKARHHGLRYA
;
A
#
# COMPACT_ATOMS: atom_id res chain seq x y z
N MET A 1 -7.48 6.02 23.48
CA MET A 1 -6.11 6.00 24.06
C MET A 1 -5.30 7.18 23.53
N VAL A 2 -4.54 7.86 24.38
CA VAL A 2 -3.67 8.97 23.98
C VAL A 2 -2.21 8.54 24.08
N ILE A 3 -1.47 8.61 22.98
CA ILE A 3 -0.04 8.34 22.91
C ILE A 3 0.70 9.67 22.79
N LEU A 4 1.73 9.85 23.59
CA LEU A 4 2.66 10.96 23.46
C LEU A 4 3.89 10.47 22.70
N LYS A 5 4.13 11.04 21.52
CA LYS A 5 5.33 10.80 20.73
C LYS A 5 6.32 11.91 21.03
N PHE A 6 7.48 11.55 21.56
CA PHE A 6 8.57 12.48 21.84
C PHE A 6 9.66 12.33 20.77
N ASP A 7 10.14 13.46 20.24
CA ASP A 7 11.32 13.51 19.37
C ASP A 7 12.53 13.93 20.20
N GLU A 8 13.42 12.98 20.48
CA GLU A 8 14.62 13.18 21.29
C GLU A 8 15.60 14.19 20.67
N LYS A 9 15.59 14.37 19.34
CA LYS A 9 16.51 15.28 18.64
C LYS A 9 16.01 16.71 18.62
N THR A 10 14.70 16.91 18.56
CA THR A 10 14.10 18.25 18.43
C THR A 10 13.40 18.73 19.70
N GLY A 11 13.26 17.87 20.71
CA GLY A 11 12.52 18.15 21.96
C GLY A 11 11.01 18.31 21.75
N LYS A 12 10.50 18.04 20.54
CA LYS A 12 9.09 18.24 20.21
C LYS A 12 8.26 17.06 20.70
N THR A 13 7.10 17.38 21.27
CA THR A 13 6.09 16.38 21.65
C THR A 13 4.90 16.46 20.72
N ALA A 14 4.52 15.34 20.11
CA ALA A 14 3.31 15.19 19.32
C ALA A 14 2.33 14.30 20.07
N ARG A 15 1.06 14.71 20.13
CA ARG A 15 -0.01 13.89 20.72
C ARG A 15 -0.74 13.12 19.61
N ILE A 16 -0.77 11.80 19.72
CA ILE A 16 -1.50 10.91 18.80
C ILE A 16 -2.70 10.35 19.57
N ILE A 17 -3.90 10.55 19.05
CA ILE A 17 -5.14 10.06 19.66
C ILE A 17 -5.65 8.90 18.81
N LEU A 18 -5.71 7.71 19.40
CA LEU A 18 -6.21 6.48 18.76
C LEU A 18 -7.51 6.04 19.43
N PHE A 19 -8.47 5.62 18.62
CA PHE A 19 -9.78 5.15 19.06
C PHE A 19 -9.95 3.67 18.70
N SER A 20 -10.63 2.93 19.57
CA SER A 20 -10.99 1.53 19.35
C SER A 20 -12.40 1.31 19.88
N THR A 21 -13.16 0.45 19.21
CA THR A 21 -14.44 -0.07 19.73
C THR A 21 -14.24 -1.26 20.66
N ASP A 22 -13.07 -1.90 20.60
CA ASP A 22 -12.67 -2.98 21.50
C ASP A 22 -12.06 -2.38 22.78
N LEU A 23 -12.69 -2.66 23.91
CA LEU A 23 -12.34 -2.15 25.24
C LEU A 23 -11.26 -3.00 25.92
N GLU A 24 -11.09 -4.26 25.50
CA GLU A 24 -10.10 -5.19 26.06
C GLU A 24 -8.77 -5.16 25.29
N LEU A 25 -8.72 -4.40 24.19
CA LEU A 25 -7.55 -4.34 23.33
C LEU A 25 -6.39 -3.60 24.00
N ASP A 26 -5.28 -4.32 24.16
CA ASP A 26 -4.03 -3.75 24.69
C ASP A 26 -3.48 -2.59 23.84
N ALA A 27 -2.83 -1.64 24.52
CA ALA A 27 -2.21 -0.45 23.94
C ALA A 27 -1.22 -0.76 22.80
N GLU A 28 -0.38 -1.78 22.94
CA GLU A 28 0.59 -2.18 21.93
C GLU A 28 -0.09 -2.72 20.67
N ASN A 29 -1.15 -3.51 20.84
CA ASN A 29 -1.93 -4.05 19.74
C ASN A 29 -2.69 -2.95 18.99
N LEU A 30 -3.24 -1.97 19.72
CA LEU A 30 -3.87 -0.80 19.11
C LEU A 30 -2.88 -0.03 18.22
N VAL A 31 -1.66 0.21 18.73
CA VAL A 31 -0.59 0.83 17.94
C VAL A 31 -0.25 0.00 16.71
N LYS A 32 -0.10 -1.32 16.89
CA LYS A 32 0.21 -2.26 15.80
C LYS A 32 -0.86 -2.20 14.70
N TYR A 33 -2.14 -2.27 15.05
CA TYR A 33 -3.23 -2.20 14.08
C TYR A 33 -3.30 -0.86 13.34
N TYR A 34 -3.10 0.25 14.05
CA TYR A 34 -3.03 1.56 13.41
C TYR A 34 -1.82 1.70 12.48
N ARG A 35 -0.69 1.05 12.77
CA ARG A 35 0.45 0.98 11.85
C ARG A 35 0.13 0.16 10.60
N LEU A 36 -0.59 -0.96 10.73
CA LEU A 36 -1.02 -1.77 9.58
C LEU A 36 -1.93 -0.99 8.63
N ARG A 37 -2.72 -0.02 9.13
CA ARG A 37 -3.55 0.85 8.28
C ARG A 37 -2.74 1.57 7.19
N PHE A 38 -1.51 1.98 7.49
CA PHE A 38 -0.64 2.64 6.51
C PHE A 38 -0.20 1.70 5.37
N GLN A 39 -0.24 0.38 5.58
CA GLN A 39 0.11 -0.58 4.54
C GLN A 39 -0.83 -0.49 3.33
N ILE A 40 -2.10 -0.18 3.56
CA ILE A 40 -3.08 -0.01 2.49
C ILE A 40 -2.71 1.17 1.57
N GLU A 41 -2.11 2.24 2.11
CA GLU A 41 -1.69 3.39 1.30
C GLU A 41 -0.56 3.02 0.33
N PHE A 42 0.34 2.10 0.71
CA PHE A 42 1.36 1.60 -0.21
C PHE A 42 0.75 0.85 -1.40
N ASN A 43 -0.32 0.08 -1.18
CA ASN A 43 -1.02 -0.61 -2.26
C ASN A 43 -1.67 0.40 -3.23
N PHE A 44 -2.33 1.44 -2.72
CA PHE A 44 -2.88 2.51 -3.56
C PHE A 44 -1.78 3.26 -4.31
N ARG A 45 -0.65 3.55 -3.66
CA ARG A 45 0.50 4.19 -4.30
C ARG A 45 1.06 3.34 -5.44
N ALA A 46 1.24 2.04 -5.22
CA ALA A 46 1.72 1.11 -6.24
C ALA A 46 0.73 0.98 -7.41
N ALA A 47 -0.57 0.94 -7.13
CA ALA A 47 -1.61 0.90 -8.16
C ALA A 47 -1.58 2.16 -9.06
N LYS A 48 -1.40 3.35 -8.46
CA LYS A 48 -1.24 4.61 -9.20
C LYS A 48 0.05 4.62 -10.01
N GLN A 49 1.18 4.35 -9.36
CA GLN A 49 2.51 4.50 -9.95
C GLN A 49 2.81 3.48 -11.06
N HIS A 50 2.26 2.26 -10.98
CA HIS A 50 2.66 1.18 -11.88
C HIS A 50 1.54 0.64 -12.77
N TRP A 51 0.27 0.84 -12.40
CA TRP A 51 -0.86 0.16 -13.03
C TRP A 51 -2.00 1.10 -13.46
N GLY A 52 -1.80 2.42 -13.37
CA GLY A 52 -2.69 3.40 -13.98
C GLY A 52 -4.01 3.65 -13.24
N LEU A 53 -4.03 3.49 -11.91
CA LEU A 53 -5.22 3.77 -11.08
C LEU A 53 -5.71 5.22 -11.22
N GLU A 54 -4.89 6.16 -11.67
CA GLU A 54 -5.27 7.56 -11.92
C GLU A 54 -5.18 7.97 -13.39
N ASP A 55 -4.74 7.06 -14.27
CA ASP A 55 -4.45 7.39 -15.68
C ASP A 55 -5.62 7.03 -16.62
N PHE A 56 -6.66 6.35 -16.12
CA PHE A 56 -7.82 6.00 -16.93
C PHE A 56 -8.75 7.20 -17.14
N MET A 57 -9.20 7.41 -18.39
CA MET A 57 -10.13 8.48 -18.77
C MET A 57 -11.53 7.96 -19.14
N VAL A 58 -11.86 6.74 -18.71
CA VAL A 58 -13.17 6.14 -18.97
C VAL A 58 -14.24 6.80 -18.10
N THR A 59 -15.41 7.07 -18.69
CA THR A 59 -16.52 7.79 -18.01
C THR A 59 -17.69 6.88 -17.66
N GLN A 60 -17.79 5.70 -18.29
CA GLN A 60 -18.84 4.74 -17.98
C GLN A 60 -18.57 4.06 -16.63
N GLN A 61 -19.59 3.99 -15.76
CA GLN A 61 -19.47 3.44 -14.41
C GLN A 61 -18.81 2.05 -14.38
N GLN A 62 -19.24 1.14 -15.25
CA GLN A 62 -18.67 -0.21 -15.31
C GLN A 62 -17.20 -0.18 -15.74
N ALA A 63 -16.84 0.68 -16.69
CA ALA A 63 -15.47 0.80 -17.17
C ALA A 63 -14.54 1.38 -16.08
N VAL A 64 -15.01 2.37 -15.32
CA VAL A 64 -14.29 2.91 -14.16
C VAL A 64 -14.04 1.83 -13.13
N SER A 65 -15.08 1.07 -12.75
CA SER A 65 -14.95 -0.04 -11.80
C SER A 65 -13.96 -1.10 -12.29
N ASN A 66 -14.03 -1.47 -13.57
CA ASN A 66 -13.13 -2.46 -14.17
C ASN A 66 -11.67 -1.97 -14.15
N ALA A 67 -11.42 -0.70 -14.50
CA ALA A 67 -10.08 -0.12 -14.50
C ALA A 67 -9.47 -0.08 -13.09
N ALA A 68 -10.26 0.36 -12.10
CA ALA A 68 -9.83 0.38 -10.71
C ALA A 68 -9.55 -1.03 -10.17
N ASN A 69 -10.45 -1.99 -10.41
CA ASN A 69 -10.29 -3.38 -9.99
C ASN A 69 -9.06 -4.04 -10.64
N LEU A 70 -8.86 -3.81 -11.94
CA LEU A 70 -7.69 -4.31 -12.66
C LEU A 70 -6.39 -3.73 -12.08
N SER A 71 -6.35 -2.43 -11.82
CA SER A 71 -5.16 -1.77 -11.25
C SER A 71 -4.76 -2.36 -9.90
N LEU A 72 -5.74 -2.59 -9.02
CA LEU A 72 -5.51 -3.19 -7.70
C LEU A 72 -5.15 -4.68 -7.81
N PHE A 73 -5.80 -5.41 -8.72
CA PHE A 73 -5.45 -6.81 -9.00
C PHE A 73 -3.99 -6.95 -9.46
N MET A 74 -3.54 -6.06 -10.35
CA MET A 74 -2.16 -6.08 -10.84
C MET A 74 -1.12 -5.83 -9.75
N VAL A 75 -1.44 -5.08 -8.69
CA VAL A 75 -0.57 -4.95 -7.50
C VAL A 75 -0.38 -6.30 -6.82
N ASN A 76 -1.46 -7.03 -6.55
CA ASN A 76 -1.41 -8.34 -5.90
C ASN A 76 -0.69 -9.38 -6.78
N LEU A 77 -0.96 -9.36 -8.08
CA LEU A 77 -0.28 -10.23 -9.05
C LEU A 77 1.22 -9.97 -9.04
N SER A 78 1.63 -8.70 -9.04
CA SER A 78 3.05 -8.32 -9.00
C SER A 78 3.73 -8.80 -7.73
N GLN A 79 3.08 -8.64 -6.57
CA GLN A 79 3.60 -9.14 -5.30
C GLN A 79 3.81 -10.65 -5.33
N THR A 80 2.82 -11.39 -5.84
CA THR A 80 2.92 -12.86 -5.99
C THR A 80 4.06 -13.26 -6.91
N LEU A 81 4.19 -12.59 -8.06
CA LEU A 81 5.26 -12.88 -9.02
C LEU A 81 6.64 -12.55 -8.44
N MET A 82 6.79 -11.43 -7.73
CA MET A 82 8.04 -11.06 -7.06
C MET A 82 8.45 -12.10 -6.01
N MET A 83 7.50 -12.64 -5.24
CA MET A 83 7.78 -13.73 -4.29
C MET A 83 8.26 -15.00 -4.98
N GLN A 84 7.76 -15.29 -6.19
CA GLN A 84 8.17 -16.48 -6.96
C GLN A 84 9.52 -16.29 -7.66
N THR A 85 9.82 -15.08 -8.14
CA THR A 85 11.00 -14.81 -8.97
C THR A 85 12.17 -14.23 -8.18
N GLY A 86 11.96 -13.87 -6.91
CA GLY A 86 12.98 -13.25 -6.05
C GLY A 86 13.24 -11.77 -6.38
N GLU A 87 12.34 -11.12 -7.12
CA GLU A 87 12.50 -9.73 -7.52
C GLU A 87 12.14 -8.78 -6.38
N THR A 88 12.89 -7.69 -6.23
CA THR A 88 12.71 -6.75 -5.11
C THR A 88 11.72 -5.63 -5.38
N SER A 89 11.45 -5.33 -6.66
CA SER A 89 10.53 -4.25 -7.05
C SER A 89 9.72 -4.58 -8.31
N VAL A 90 8.62 -3.85 -8.47
CA VAL A 90 7.77 -3.95 -9.68
C VAL A 90 8.53 -3.51 -10.94
N LEU A 91 9.53 -2.64 -10.81
CA LEU A 91 10.38 -2.22 -11.93
C LEU A 91 11.30 -3.35 -12.38
N ASP A 92 11.92 -4.06 -11.43
CA ASP A 92 12.78 -5.21 -11.73
C ASP A 92 11.95 -6.31 -12.40
N LEU A 93 10.75 -6.57 -11.88
CA LEU A 93 9.80 -7.51 -12.47
C LEU A 93 9.45 -7.13 -13.93
N LYS A 94 9.22 -5.84 -14.22
CA LYS A 94 8.97 -5.37 -15.59
C LYS A 94 10.22 -5.53 -16.46
N ALA A 95 11.41 -5.19 -15.96
CA ALA A 95 12.67 -5.33 -16.68
C ALA A 95 12.96 -6.80 -17.05
N ARG A 96 12.74 -7.75 -16.13
CA ARG A 96 12.90 -9.19 -16.39
C ARG A 96 12.01 -9.67 -17.54
N HIS A 97 10.72 -9.35 -17.50
CA HIS A 97 9.79 -9.76 -18.57
C HIS A 97 10.08 -9.06 -19.90
N HIS A 98 10.55 -7.81 -19.86
CA HIS A 98 11.03 -7.11 -21.05
C HIS A 98 12.24 -7.84 -21.65
N GLY A 99 13.24 -8.20 -20.83
CA GLY A 99 14.39 -8.98 -21.28
C GLY A 99 14.00 -10.31 -21.93
N LEU A 100 13.08 -11.07 -21.31
CA LEU A 100 12.61 -12.35 -21.87
C LEU A 100 11.87 -12.20 -23.21
N ARG A 101 11.19 -11.07 -23.44
CA ARG A 101 10.42 -10.85 -24.67
C ARG A 101 11.28 -10.44 -25.86
N TYR A 102 12.41 -9.79 -25.61
CA TYR A 102 13.30 -9.23 -26.64
C TYR A 102 14.68 -9.93 -26.71
N ALA A 103 14.82 -11.08 -26.03
CA ALA A 103 15.98 -11.97 -26.14
C ALA A 103 15.92 -12.81 -27.43
#